data_AF-A0A1Z5KM26-F1
#
_entry.id   AF-A0A1Z5KM26-F1
#
_cell.length_a   1.000
_cell.length_b   1.000
_cell.length_c   1.000
_cell.angle_alpha   90.00
_cell.angle_beta   90.00
_cell.angle_gamma   90.00
#
_symmetry.space_group_name_H-M   'P 1'
#
loop_
_entity.id
_entity.type
_entity.pdbx_description
1 polymer ?
#
loop_
_entity_poly.entity_id
_entity_poly.type
_entity_poly.pdbx_seq_one_letter_code
_entity_poly.pdbx_strand_id
1 'polypeptide(L)'
;MSCTEFKSRTGGYIRKFAVLLLMLILATLPTAIAIEAKWTPNDESSQPLPQSMKQREQLLELENAIRSSPNPEETLVRVAEANQMEPKDLWDLLSRNRQDLEAAGVLTGNNTGGRRNLIWNIVSSVVAVTVNSARRNPRSFLLTITALSFILFAAISAPRTGLVISNQRHLFSRGPTTMWKPPTAYIHAFLESKSGLSVQATNVFPDLSQILNGTTDTVWHKFKKAETSHLRHVACVQSVIDPSDFVESDGEDEDDDMVEYVMELLMDQASQTMASLELTEFLEPQGSLRNVVAPGKKMTALIVSRLGDWGRFGLQPLLVTHLESSKNEEQQEEAMELILGTMKGGHFDGYIQIAVRLKNSKLTIETAMYFPKSGKELSQSFALRIVEQLNASLEKSMRTRTKQSLARRSQSSNLSGSARRQALKRRHSRFAKEQAMEEMAAERRRRWQRSNPNSGSYRPSGDRMRSPNNAIYK
;
A
#
# COMPACT_ATOMS: atom_id res chain seq x y z
N MET A 1 -10.32 -47.90 5.23
CA MET A 1 -9.78 -46.71 4.53
C MET A 1 -9.14 -45.82 5.59
N SER A 2 -7.81 -45.80 5.62
CA SER A 2 -7.00 -45.12 6.64
C SER A 2 -6.78 -43.65 6.28
N CYS A 3 -7.22 -42.78 7.18
CA CYS A 3 -6.97 -41.34 7.15
C CYS A 3 -5.51 -41.09 7.56
N THR A 4 -4.73 -40.39 6.73
CA THR A 4 -3.35 -40.01 7.06
C THR A 4 -3.27 -38.50 7.26
N GLU A 5 -2.91 -38.10 8.48
CA GLU A 5 -2.66 -36.73 8.90
C GLU A 5 -1.45 -36.12 8.18
N PHE A 6 -1.66 -34.97 7.55
CA PHE A 6 -0.59 -34.13 6.99
C PHE A 6 0.10 -33.35 8.12
N LYS A 7 1.17 -33.93 8.69
CA LYS A 7 2.07 -33.25 9.62
C LYS A 7 2.91 -32.20 8.90
N SER A 8 2.70 -30.91 9.20
CA SER A 8 3.48 -29.80 8.61
C SER A 8 4.97 -29.92 8.95
N ARG A 9 5.81 -29.94 7.92
CA ARG A 9 7.27 -30.17 7.99
C ARG A 9 8.10 -28.87 8.05
N THR A 10 7.46 -27.71 8.17
CA THR A 10 8.11 -26.39 8.05
C THR A 10 8.59 -25.79 9.39
N GLY A 11 8.09 -26.28 10.53
CA GLY A 11 8.49 -25.79 11.86
C GLY A 11 9.92 -26.13 12.31
N GLY A 12 10.58 -27.10 11.64
CA GLY A 12 11.93 -27.55 12.02
C GLY A 12 13.04 -26.58 11.64
N TYR A 13 12.89 -25.81 10.57
CA TYR A 13 13.95 -24.93 10.06
C TYR A 13 14.04 -23.62 10.85
N ILE A 14 12.90 -23.07 11.28
CA ILE A 14 12.84 -21.84 12.08
C ILE A 14 13.43 -22.06 13.48
N ARG A 15 13.15 -23.22 14.10
CA ARG A 15 13.75 -23.58 15.40
C ARG A 15 15.27 -23.76 15.32
N LYS A 16 15.77 -24.42 14.27
CA LYS A 16 17.22 -24.59 14.06
C LYS A 16 17.92 -23.25 13.81
N PHE A 17 17.28 -22.33 13.10
CA PHE A 17 17.82 -20.98 12.85
C PHE A 17 17.87 -20.12 14.13
N ALA A 18 16.81 -20.18 14.96
CA ALA A 18 16.76 -19.43 16.22
C ALA A 18 17.81 -19.91 17.25
N VAL A 19 18.06 -21.21 17.34
CA VAL A 19 19.09 -21.79 18.23
C VAL A 19 20.50 -21.36 17.82
N LEU A 20 20.76 -21.28 16.51
CA LEU A 20 22.06 -20.88 15.97
C LEU A 20 22.34 -19.38 16.21
N LEU A 21 21.30 -18.54 16.15
CA LEU A 21 21.38 -17.11 16.47
C LEU A 21 21.64 -16.87 17.97
N LEU A 22 21.00 -17.65 18.85
CA LEU A 22 21.13 -17.50 20.31
C LEU A 22 22.54 -17.87 20.81
N MET A 23 23.13 -18.94 20.25
CA MET A 23 24.51 -19.37 20.59
C MET A 23 25.57 -18.34 20.20
N LEU A 24 25.31 -17.55 19.16
CA LEU A 24 26.23 -16.48 18.72
C LEU A 24 26.28 -15.31 19.71
N ILE A 25 25.17 -15.03 20.41
CA ILE A 25 25.05 -13.88 21.32
C ILE A 25 25.69 -14.19 22.69
N LEU A 26 25.53 -15.42 23.20
CA LEU A 26 26.06 -15.86 24.50
C LEU A 26 27.60 -15.93 24.56
N ALA A 27 28.29 -16.02 23.42
CA ALA A 27 29.74 -16.15 23.36
C ALA A 27 30.52 -14.83 23.55
N THR A 28 29.86 -13.71 23.88
CA THR A 28 30.46 -12.36 23.76
C THR A 28 30.50 -11.50 25.04
N LEU A 29 30.34 -12.07 26.24
CA LEU A 29 30.42 -11.30 27.51
C LEU A 29 31.69 -11.61 28.33
N PRO A 30 32.56 -10.63 28.63
CA PRO A 30 33.72 -10.82 29.50
C PRO A 30 33.47 -10.35 30.97
N THR A 31 34.10 -11.04 31.92
CA THR A 31 34.09 -10.78 33.38
C THR A 31 35.28 -9.90 33.83
N ALA A 32 35.11 -9.12 34.91
CA ALA A 32 36.08 -8.13 35.41
C ALA A 32 36.71 -8.51 36.77
N ILE A 33 37.96 -8.08 37.02
CA ILE A 33 38.66 -8.13 38.34
C ILE A 33 39.47 -6.83 38.53
N ALA A 34 39.52 -6.30 39.75
CA ALA A 34 40.19 -5.05 40.15
C ALA A 34 41.12 -5.25 41.37
N ILE A 35 42.23 -4.49 41.48
CA ILE A 35 43.03 -4.31 42.72
C ILE A 35 43.61 -2.88 42.82
N GLU A 36 43.65 -2.36 44.06
CA GLU A 36 44.08 -1.05 44.58
C GLU A 36 45.60 -0.72 44.53
N ALA A 37 45.93 0.58 44.71
CA ALA A 37 47.28 1.08 44.94
C ALA A 37 47.32 2.24 45.98
N LYS A 38 48.46 2.36 46.68
CA LYS A 38 48.82 3.25 47.81
C LYS A 38 49.86 4.31 47.38
N TRP A 39 49.86 5.49 48.01
CA TRP A 39 50.70 6.66 47.65
C TRP A 39 52.02 6.76 48.42
N THR A 40 53.05 7.29 47.76
CA THR A 40 54.28 7.82 48.38
C THR A 40 54.64 9.20 47.81
N PRO A 41 55.20 10.12 48.61
CA PRO A 41 55.46 11.52 48.22
C PRO A 41 56.92 11.77 47.82
N ASN A 42 57.19 12.85 47.07
CA ASN A 42 58.45 13.59 47.22
C ASN A 42 58.44 15.05 46.71
N ASP A 43 59.33 15.82 47.36
CA ASP A 43 59.79 17.23 47.29
C ASP A 43 60.28 17.72 45.90
N GLU A 44 60.41 19.01 45.52
CA GLU A 44 60.53 20.29 46.24
C GLU A 44 60.29 21.47 45.23
N SER A 45 59.97 22.67 45.74
CA SER A 45 60.04 24.02 45.09
C SER A 45 58.85 24.62 44.30
N SER A 46 57.79 23.86 44.08
CA SER A 46 56.42 24.38 43.86
C SER A 46 55.51 23.25 44.32
N GLN A 47 54.57 23.46 45.26
CA GLN A 47 53.74 22.36 45.79
C GLN A 47 53.34 21.41 44.65
N PRO A 48 53.91 20.20 44.59
CA PRO A 48 53.78 19.38 43.40
C PRO A 48 52.34 18.92 43.32
N LEU A 49 51.65 19.34 42.25
CA LEU A 49 50.37 18.75 41.91
C LEU A 49 50.57 17.23 41.80
N PRO A 50 49.67 16.42 42.35
CA PRO A 50 49.88 14.99 42.39
C PRO A 50 50.09 14.44 40.98
N GLN A 51 51.14 13.62 40.82
CA GLN A 51 51.53 13.09 39.51
C GLN A 51 50.50 12.10 38.94
N SER A 52 49.61 11.57 39.77
CA SER A 52 48.61 10.61 39.34
C SER A 52 47.26 11.25 39.04
N MET A 53 46.60 10.76 38.00
CA MET A 53 45.23 11.16 37.68
C MET A 53 44.25 10.84 38.81
N LYS A 54 44.47 9.74 39.55
CA LYS A 54 43.58 9.33 40.65
C LYS A 54 43.60 10.32 41.82
N GLN A 55 44.77 10.86 42.17
CA GLN A 55 44.84 11.92 43.19
C GLN A 55 44.25 13.24 42.67
N ARG A 56 44.40 13.55 41.38
CA ARG A 56 43.79 14.73 40.76
C ARG A 56 42.27 14.66 40.78
N GLU A 57 41.69 13.48 40.56
CA GLU A 57 40.25 13.22 40.69
C GLU A 57 39.78 13.34 42.15
N GLN A 58 40.56 12.82 43.12
CA GLN A 58 40.24 12.95 44.55
C GLN A 58 40.26 14.42 45.02
N LEU A 59 41.20 15.22 44.52
CA LEU A 59 41.24 16.66 44.81
C LEU A 59 40.02 17.40 44.23
N LEU A 60 39.53 16.96 43.06
CA LEU A 60 38.33 17.54 42.47
C LEU A 60 37.06 17.16 43.23
N GLU A 61 37.00 15.93 43.74
CA GLU A 61 35.94 15.48 44.64
C GLU A 61 35.95 16.28 45.94
N LEU A 62 37.14 16.53 46.51
CA LEU A 62 37.32 17.34 47.70
C LEU A 62 36.94 18.81 47.47
N GLU A 63 37.26 19.41 46.32
CA GLU A 63 36.80 20.74 45.94
C GLU A 63 35.27 20.80 45.90
N ASN A 64 34.64 19.80 45.26
CA ASN A 64 33.19 19.71 45.18
C ASN A 64 32.54 19.51 46.56
N ALA A 65 33.15 18.72 47.44
CA ALA A 65 32.68 18.53 48.81
C ALA A 65 32.76 19.82 49.65
N ILE A 66 33.85 20.59 49.52
CA ILE A 66 33.98 21.89 50.20
C ILE A 66 32.92 22.87 49.69
N ARG A 67 32.75 22.98 48.36
CA ARG A 67 31.76 23.89 47.74
C ARG A 67 30.31 23.52 48.05
N SER A 68 30.01 22.24 48.22
CA SER A 68 28.66 21.75 48.52
C SER A 68 28.33 21.69 50.01
N SER A 69 29.31 21.95 50.88
CA SER A 69 29.09 21.99 52.32
C SER A 69 28.27 23.24 52.74
N PRO A 70 27.47 23.15 53.83
CA PRO A 70 26.67 24.28 54.29
C PRO A 70 27.50 25.53 54.68
N ASN A 71 28.73 25.31 55.18
CA ASN A 71 29.70 26.34 55.56
C ASN A 71 31.05 26.07 54.85
N PRO A 72 31.27 26.58 53.63
CA PRO A 72 32.45 26.25 52.83
C PRO A 72 33.75 26.77 53.43
N GLU A 73 33.74 27.96 54.03
CA GLU A 73 34.95 28.57 54.63
C GLU A 73 35.42 27.79 55.86
N GLU A 74 34.51 27.42 56.75
CA GLU A 74 34.82 26.62 57.95
C GLU A 74 35.28 25.20 57.58
N THR A 75 34.66 24.60 56.56
CA THR A 75 35.04 23.28 56.06
C THR A 75 36.42 23.31 55.40
N LEU A 76 36.73 24.36 54.65
CA LEU A 76 38.05 24.56 54.06
C LEU A 76 39.12 24.72 55.14
N VAL A 77 38.87 25.50 56.20
CA VAL A 77 39.80 25.65 57.33
C VAL A 77 40.04 24.31 58.03
N ARG A 78 38.99 23.52 58.30
CA ARG A 78 39.11 22.19 58.92
C ARG A 78 39.89 21.20 58.06
N VAL A 79 39.64 21.19 56.75
CA VAL A 79 40.35 20.30 55.82
C VAL A 79 41.81 20.72 55.66
N ALA A 80 42.08 22.02 55.65
CA ALA A 80 43.45 22.55 55.61
C ALA A 80 44.22 22.19 56.89
N GLU A 81 43.60 22.37 58.06
CA GLU A 81 44.16 21.99 59.36
C GLU A 81 44.45 20.47 59.44
N ALA A 82 43.51 19.64 58.98
CA ALA A 82 43.68 18.18 58.93
C ALA A 82 44.86 17.73 58.03
N ASN A 83 45.19 18.52 57.00
CA ASN A 83 46.31 18.27 56.09
C ASN A 83 47.57 19.10 56.44
N GLN A 84 47.59 19.77 57.61
CA GLN A 84 48.69 20.60 58.09
C GLN A 84 49.13 21.67 57.07
N MET A 85 48.18 22.23 56.32
CA MET A 85 48.45 23.25 55.31
C MET A 85 47.62 24.50 55.57
N GLU A 86 48.10 25.66 55.11
CA GLU A 86 47.36 26.90 55.27
C GLU A 86 46.08 26.86 54.40
N PRO A 87 44.93 27.36 54.88
CA PRO A 87 43.68 27.42 54.12
C PRO A 87 43.86 28.02 52.72
N LYS A 88 44.69 29.06 52.61
CA LYS A 88 45.00 29.73 51.35
C LYS A 88 45.76 28.83 50.37
N ASP A 89 46.69 28.01 50.89
CA ASP A 89 47.49 27.09 50.08
C ASP A 89 46.65 25.93 49.55
N LEU A 90 45.75 25.38 50.36
CA LEU A 90 44.80 24.36 49.92
C LEU A 90 43.92 24.88 48.78
N TRP A 91 43.40 26.11 48.92
CA TRP A 91 42.58 26.71 47.87
C TRP A 91 43.36 26.94 46.57
N ASP A 92 44.60 27.42 46.67
CA ASP A 92 45.48 27.62 45.51
C ASP A 92 45.76 26.27 44.81
N LEU A 93 46.05 25.21 45.57
CA LEU A 93 46.24 23.85 45.05
C LEU A 93 45.00 23.32 44.32
N LEU A 94 43.81 23.45 44.92
CA LEU A 94 42.54 23.03 44.29
C LEU A 94 42.28 23.80 43.00
N SER A 95 42.50 25.12 43.01
CA SER A 95 42.29 25.98 41.85
C SER A 95 43.24 25.64 40.69
N ARG A 96 44.52 25.36 41.00
CA ARG A 96 45.52 24.94 40.01
C ARG A 96 45.20 23.55 39.45
N ASN A 97 44.80 22.59 40.28
CA ASN A 97 44.42 21.26 39.82
C ASN A 97 43.22 21.32 38.85
N ARG A 98 42.24 22.19 39.13
CA ARG A 98 41.11 22.43 38.23
C ARG A 98 41.55 23.04 36.90
N GLN A 99 42.38 24.07 36.94
CA GLN A 99 42.92 24.70 35.72
C GLN A 99 43.71 23.71 34.88
N ASP A 100 44.52 22.85 35.50
CA ASP A 100 45.28 21.80 34.82
C ASP A 100 44.38 20.73 34.20
N LEU A 101 43.30 20.33 34.87
CA LEU A 101 42.32 19.37 34.35
C LEU A 101 41.44 19.96 33.23
N GLU A 102 41.15 21.27 33.28
CA GLU A 102 40.50 22.01 32.21
C GLU A 102 41.44 22.14 30.99
N ALA A 103 42.72 22.47 31.21
CA ALA A 103 43.73 22.54 30.15
C ALA A 103 44.01 21.16 29.52
N ALA A 104 43.95 20.08 30.32
CA ALA A 104 44.06 18.71 29.85
C ALA A 104 42.78 18.20 29.14
N GLY A 105 41.71 19.00 29.09
CA GLY A 105 40.46 18.65 28.41
C GLY A 105 39.64 17.56 29.10
N VAL A 106 39.94 17.23 30.36
CA VAL A 106 39.26 16.19 31.14
C VAL A 106 37.91 16.68 31.66
N LEU A 107 37.78 17.97 31.97
CA LEU A 107 36.57 18.57 32.54
C LEU A 107 35.62 19.19 31.50
N THR A 108 36.10 19.48 30.30
CA THR A 108 35.25 19.89 29.19
C THR A 108 34.64 18.64 28.56
N GLY A 109 33.39 18.33 28.95
CA GLY A 109 32.59 17.21 28.46
C GLY A 109 32.26 17.23 26.95
N ASN A 110 33.29 17.21 26.09
CA ASN A 110 33.19 16.90 24.67
C ASN A 110 33.73 15.49 24.43
N ASN A 111 32.85 14.54 24.71
CA ASN A 111 33.07 13.11 24.59
C ASN A 111 33.04 12.65 23.11
N THR A 112 33.94 13.18 22.27
CA THR A 112 34.08 12.83 20.84
C THR A 112 35.22 11.84 20.56
N GLY A 113 36.08 11.54 21.55
CA GLY A 113 37.15 10.53 21.45
C GLY A 113 36.72 9.09 21.76
N GLY A 114 35.78 8.90 22.70
CA GLY A 114 35.38 7.57 23.18
C GLY A 114 34.48 6.78 22.21
N ARG A 115 33.54 7.44 21.53
CA ARG A 115 32.62 6.76 20.58
C ARG A 115 33.29 6.30 19.29
N ARG A 116 34.30 7.03 18.79
CA ARG A 116 35.10 6.57 17.65
C ARG A 116 35.92 5.33 18.03
N ASN A 117 36.54 5.32 19.20
CA ASN A 117 37.29 4.14 19.65
C ASN A 117 36.38 2.94 19.91
N LEU A 118 35.17 3.13 20.42
CA LEU A 118 34.24 2.02 20.65
C LEU A 118 33.73 1.43 19.33
N ILE A 119 33.40 2.27 18.32
CA ILE A 119 33.05 1.79 16.97
C ILE A 119 34.26 1.13 16.31
N TRP A 120 35.46 1.72 16.39
CA TRP A 120 36.68 1.13 15.84
C TRP A 120 37.10 -0.16 16.54
N ASN A 121 36.86 -0.30 17.84
CA ASN A 121 37.14 -1.52 18.60
C ASN A 121 36.11 -2.62 18.30
N ILE A 122 34.84 -2.27 18.08
CA ILE A 122 33.83 -3.20 17.60
C ILE A 122 34.15 -3.63 16.16
N VAL A 123 34.51 -2.69 15.28
CA VAL A 123 34.89 -2.99 13.90
C VAL A 123 36.17 -3.83 13.87
N SER A 124 37.19 -3.49 14.66
CA SER A 124 38.46 -4.23 14.69
C SER A 124 38.31 -5.62 15.32
N SER A 125 37.46 -5.78 16.35
CA SER A 125 37.14 -7.10 16.91
C SER A 125 36.35 -7.96 15.94
N VAL A 126 35.39 -7.39 15.21
CA VAL A 126 34.66 -8.09 14.15
C VAL A 126 35.60 -8.49 13.00
N VAL A 127 36.54 -7.60 12.61
CA VAL A 127 37.57 -7.89 11.60
C VAL A 127 38.54 -8.98 12.09
N ALA A 128 38.98 -8.93 13.35
CA ALA A 128 39.86 -9.93 13.93
C ALA A 128 39.18 -11.30 14.01
N VAL A 129 37.91 -11.35 14.43
CA VAL A 129 37.12 -12.60 14.50
C VAL A 129 36.86 -13.15 13.10
N THR A 130 36.54 -12.31 12.11
CA THR A 130 36.35 -12.75 10.72
C THR A 130 37.64 -13.26 10.09
N VAL A 131 38.77 -12.57 10.28
CA VAL A 131 40.09 -13.03 9.79
C VAL A 131 40.52 -14.34 10.45
N ASN A 132 40.31 -14.48 11.76
CA ASN A 132 40.67 -15.71 12.47
C ASN A 132 39.76 -16.88 12.08
N SER A 133 38.46 -16.62 11.85
CA SER A 133 37.52 -17.61 11.30
C SER A 133 37.89 -18.02 9.87
N ALA A 134 38.34 -17.08 9.03
CA ALA A 134 38.81 -17.35 7.67
C ALA A 134 40.03 -18.27 7.65
N ARG A 135 40.97 -18.03 8.57
CA ARG A 135 42.21 -18.82 8.69
C ARG A 135 41.96 -20.23 9.20
N ARG A 136 41.09 -20.40 10.20
CA ARG A 136 40.81 -21.71 10.80
C ARG A 136 40.00 -22.63 9.90
N ASN A 137 38.99 -22.10 9.20
CA ASN A 137 38.09 -22.88 8.35
C ASN A 137 37.76 -22.14 7.05
N PRO A 138 38.69 -22.06 6.08
CA PRO A 138 38.53 -21.21 4.90
C PRO A 138 37.35 -21.60 4.02
N ARG A 139 37.06 -22.90 3.88
CA ARG A 139 35.90 -23.37 3.09
C ARG A 139 34.57 -22.98 3.72
N SER A 140 34.42 -23.21 5.02
CA SER A 140 33.20 -22.87 5.77
C SER A 140 32.99 -21.36 5.87
N PHE A 141 34.08 -20.60 6.03
CA PHE A 141 34.05 -19.15 6.04
C PHE A 141 33.62 -18.57 4.68
N LEU A 142 34.17 -19.10 3.58
CA LEU A 142 33.75 -18.70 2.24
C LEU A 142 32.26 -19.00 2.00
N LEU A 143 31.78 -20.18 2.40
CA LEU A 143 30.36 -20.55 2.30
C LEU A 143 29.45 -19.64 3.15
N THR A 144 29.87 -19.27 4.35
CA THR A 144 29.09 -18.39 5.23
C THR A 144 29.06 -16.94 4.74
N ILE A 145 30.20 -16.38 4.28
CA ILE A 145 30.24 -15.05 3.69
C ILE A 145 29.43 -14.99 2.41
N THR A 146 29.57 -15.98 1.52
CA THR A 146 28.78 -16.01 0.29
C THR A 146 27.30 -16.10 0.62
N ALA A 147 26.88 -16.95 1.56
CA ALA A 147 25.49 -17.02 2.01
C ALA A 147 24.98 -15.68 2.59
N LEU A 148 25.76 -15.02 3.44
CA LEU A 148 25.40 -13.72 4.03
C LEU A 148 25.33 -12.62 2.96
N SER A 149 26.25 -12.63 1.99
CA SER A 149 26.24 -11.72 0.84
C SER A 149 25.01 -11.94 -0.04
N PHE A 150 24.62 -13.19 -0.27
CA PHE A 150 23.39 -13.53 -0.98
C PHE A 150 22.13 -13.06 -0.23
N ILE A 151 22.09 -13.22 1.10
CA ILE A 151 20.99 -12.74 1.94
C ILE A 151 20.90 -11.21 1.86
N LEU A 152 22.02 -10.51 2.00
CA LEU A 152 22.06 -9.05 1.91
C LEU A 152 21.64 -8.56 0.52
N PHE A 153 22.15 -9.21 -0.54
CA PHE A 153 21.75 -8.93 -1.91
C PHE A 153 20.25 -9.14 -2.13
N ALA A 154 19.69 -10.25 -1.61
CA ALA A 154 18.26 -10.53 -1.67
C ALA A 154 17.45 -9.47 -0.89
N ALA A 155 17.88 -9.07 0.30
CA ALA A 155 17.21 -8.07 1.11
C ALA A 155 17.16 -6.69 0.45
N ILE A 156 18.25 -6.29 -0.23
CA ILE A 156 18.30 -5.01 -0.96
C ILE A 156 17.51 -5.08 -2.28
N SER A 157 17.54 -6.21 -2.97
CA SER A 157 16.95 -6.37 -4.31
C SER A 157 15.45 -6.69 -4.28
N ALA A 158 14.97 -7.45 -3.29
CA ALA A 158 13.56 -7.84 -3.17
C ALA A 158 12.58 -6.64 -3.23
N PRO A 159 12.74 -5.55 -2.46
CA PRO A 159 11.79 -4.44 -2.48
C PRO A 159 11.84 -3.62 -3.78
N ARG A 160 12.98 -3.65 -4.51
CA ARG A 160 13.18 -2.82 -5.70
C ARG A 160 12.80 -3.51 -7.00
N THR A 161 13.04 -4.82 -7.10
CA THR A 161 12.88 -5.57 -8.36
C THR A 161 12.11 -6.88 -8.20
N GLY A 162 11.76 -7.28 -6.97
CA GLY A 162 11.20 -8.61 -6.70
C GLY A 162 12.23 -9.75 -6.86
N LEU A 163 13.53 -9.42 -6.92
CA LEU A 163 14.64 -10.29 -7.30
C LEU A 163 14.41 -10.95 -8.66
N VAL A 164 14.84 -10.22 -9.68
CA VAL A 164 14.88 -10.67 -11.06
C VAL A 164 15.91 -11.78 -11.20
N ILE A 165 15.46 -12.94 -11.66
CA ILE A 165 16.37 -14.07 -11.95
C ILE A 165 16.70 -14.13 -13.43
N SER A 166 15.77 -13.69 -14.28
CA SER A 166 16.00 -13.61 -15.71
C SER A 166 15.18 -12.48 -16.31
N ASN A 167 15.81 -11.74 -17.23
CA ASN A 167 15.16 -10.69 -18.03
C ASN A 167 14.89 -11.12 -19.47
N GLN A 168 15.48 -12.25 -19.86
CA GLN A 168 15.42 -12.81 -21.19
C GLN A 168 15.30 -14.32 -21.11
N ARG A 169 14.88 -14.91 -22.23
CA ARG A 169 14.82 -16.35 -22.38
C ARG A 169 16.23 -16.90 -22.53
N HIS A 170 16.58 -17.84 -21.66
CA HIS A 170 17.83 -18.59 -21.71
C HIS A 170 17.52 -20.08 -21.46
N LEU A 171 18.53 -20.95 -21.47
CA LEU A 171 18.35 -22.38 -21.24
C LEU A 171 17.58 -22.71 -19.95
N PHE A 172 17.66 -21.84 -18.94
CA PHE A 172 17.04 -22.02 -17.61
C PHE A 172 15.84 -21.12 -17.34
N SER A 173 15.36 -20.39 -18.36
CA SER A 173 14.19 -19.51 -18.18
C SER A 173 13.41 -19.32 -19.47
N ARG A 174 12.09 -19.50 -19.38
CA ARG A 174 11.16 -19.34 -20.52
C ARG A 174 10.79 -17.88 -20.82
N GLY A 175 11.18 -16.93 -19.97
CA GLY A 175 10.87 -15.52 -20.10
C GLY A 175 11.28 -14.73 -18.85
N PRO A 176 10.93 -13.44 -18.75
CA PRO A 176 11.28 -12.62 -17.60
C PRO A 176 10.58 -13.12 -16.34
N THR A 177 11.35 -13.39 -15.29
CA THR A 177 10.85 -13.97 -14.03
C THR A 177 11.41 -13.29 -12.80
N THR A 178 10.57 -13.17 -11.77
CA THR A 178 10.93 -12.64 -10.46
C THR A 178 10.60 -13.67 -9.38
N MET A 179 11.40 -13.72 -8.31
CA MET A 179 11.17 -14.63 -7.19
C MET A 179 9.98 -14.17 -6.33
N TRP A 180 9.89 -12.86 -6.11
CA TRP A 180 8.80 -12.22 -5.39
C TRP A 180 7.91 -11.43 -6.34
N LYS A 181 6.72 -11.05 -5.85
CA LYS A 181 5.80 -10.17 -6.57
C LYS A 181 6.54 -8.86 -6.91
N PRO A 182 6.71 -8.51 -8.19
CA PRO A 182 7.49 -7.34 -8.55
C PRO A 182 6.76 -6.04 -8.16
N PRO A 183 7.50 -5.01 -7.72
CA PRO A 183 6.94 -3.70 -7.48
C PRO A 183 6.53 -3.04 -8.81
N THR A 184 5.55 -2.13 -8.75
CA THR A 184 5.03 -1.43 -9.93
C THR A 184 6.10 -0.60 -10.64
N ALA A 185 6.95 0.09 -9.88
CA ALA A 185 8.06 0.89 -10.42
C ALA A 185 8.99 0.07 -11.32
N TYR A 186 9.33 -1.16 -10.91
CA TYR A 186 10.13 -2.07 -11.73
C TYR A 186 9.41 -2.45 -13.02
N ILE A 187 8.11 -2.74 -12.95
CA ILE A 187 7.33 -3.15 -14.12
C ILE A 187 7.22 -2.00 -15.13
N HIS A 188 7.10 -0.75 -14.67
CA HIS A 188 7.06 0.40 -15.56
C HIS A 188 8.38 0.53 -16.33
N ALA A 189 9.52 0.50 -15.62
CA ALA A 189 10.84 0.50 -16.24
C ALA A 189 11.05 -0.69 -17.18
N PHE A 190 10.55 -1.87 -16.81
CA PHE A 190 10.58 -3.06 -17.65
C PHE A 190 9.77 -2.86 -18.95
N LEU A 191 8.55 -2.34 -18.87
CA LEU A 191 7.70 -2.08 -20.04
C LEU A 191 8.29 -1.00 -20.95
N GLU A 192 8.88 0.06 -20.37
CA GLU A 192 9.57 1.11 -21.13
C GLU A 192 10.76 0.57 -21.94
N SER A 193 11.47 -0.43 -21.41
CA SER A 193 12.60 -1.07 -22.09
C SER A 193 12.20 -2.02 -23.23
N LYS A 194 10.90 -2.36 -23.36
CA LYS A 194 10.41 -3.34 -24.34
C LYS A 194 9.80 -2.65 -25.55
N SER A 195 10.08 -3.20 -26.72
CA SER A 195 9.53 -2.75 -27.99
C SER A 195 9.15 -3.92 -28.89
N GLY A 196 8.02 -3.79 -29.58
CA GLY A 196 7.59 -4.70 -30.63
C GLY A 196 6.73 -5.89 -30.16
N LEU A 197 5.77 -6.24 -31.00
CA LEU A 197 4.90 -7.41 -30.85
C LEU A 197 5.67 -8.71 -31.12
N SER A 198 5.32 -9.78 -30.40
CA SER A 198 5.87 -11.12 -30.60
C SER A 198 5.32 -11.79 -31.85
N VAL A 199 4.04 -11.53 -32.15
CA VAL A 199 3.31 -12.04 -33.31
C VAL A 199 2.91 -10.86 -34.19
N GLN A 200 2.98 -11.00 -35.52
CA GLN A 200 2.45 -9.98 -36.42
C GLN A 200 0.93 -9.91 -36.25
N ALA A 201 0.41 -8.70 -36.06
CA ALA A 201 -1.02 -8.45 -35.87
C ALA A 201 -1.82 -9.00 -37.06
N THR A 202 -2.53 -10.10 -36.81
CA THR A 202 -3.56 -10.62 -37.70
C THR A 202 -4.88 -10.28 -37.04
N ASN A 203 -5.60 -9.30 -37.59
CA ASN A 203 -6.84 -8.76 -37.01
C ASN A 203 -8.07 -9.65 -37.23
N VAL A 204 -7.88 -10.88 -37.71
CA VAL A 204 -8.99 -11.78 -38.05
C VAL A 204 -9.05 -12.88 -37.00
N PHE A 205 -9.86 -12.63 -35.97
CA PHE A 205 -10.20 -13.61 -34.94
C PHE A 205 -11.56 -14.25 -35.25
N PRO A 206 -11.73 -15.55 -35.01
CA PRO A 206 -13.02 -16.21 -35.17
C PRO A 206 -14.00 -15.70 -34.10
N ASP A 207 -15.29 -15.64 -34.47
CA ASP A 207 -16.33 -15.22 -33.55
C ASP A 207 -16.44 -16.19 -32.36
N LEU A 208 -16.25 -15.66 -31.15
CA LEU A 208 -16.21 -16.44 -29.92
C LEU A 208 -17.55 -17.09 -29.59
N SER A 209 -18.66 -16.48 -30.03
CA SER A 209 -20.01 -16.99 -29.83
C SER A 209 -20.17 -18.41 -30.39
N GLN A 210 -19.56 -18.70 -31.54
CA GLN A 210 -19.60 -20.01 -32.21
C GLN A 210 -18.73 -21.06 -31.50
N ILE A 211 -17.69 -20.62 -30.80
CA ILE A 211 -16.77 -21.52 -30.10
C ILE A 211 -17.32 -21.88 -28.73
N LEU A 212 -17.88 -20.89 -28.02
CA LEU A 212 -18.43 -21.05 -26.69
C LEU A 212 -19.79 -21.76 -26.71
N ASN A 213 -20.57 -21.65 -27.79
CA ASN A 213 -21.91 -22.27 -27.90
C ASN A 213 -22.82 -21.97 -26.70
N GLY A 214 -22.68 -20.78 -26.09
CA GLY A 214 -23.44 -20.37 -24.91
C GLY A 214 -23.03 -21.05 -23.59
N THR A 215 -21.91 -21.77 -23.55
CA THR A 215 -21.39 -22.38 -22.32
C THR A 215 -20.61 -21.37 -21.48
N THR A 216 -20.82 -21.37 -20.17
CA THR A 216 -20.07 -20.54 -19.21
C THR A 216 -18.78 -21.22 -18.72
N ASP A 217 -18.60 -22.50 -19.05
CA ASP A 217 -17.41 -23.26 -18.70
C ASP A 217 -16.19 -22.81 -19.52
N THR A 218 -14.99 -23.07 -18.99
CA THR A 218 -13.76 -22.81 -19.74
C THR A 218 -13.61 -23.82 -20.88
N VAL A 219 -13.46 -23.34 -22.11
CA VAL A 219 -13.35 -24.17 -23.31
C VAL A 219 -11.93 -24.08 -23.88
N TRP A 220 -11.34 -25.24 -24.18
CA TRP A 220 -10.12 -25.32 -24.99
C TRP A 220 -10.46 -25.86 -26.37
N HIS A 221 -10.36 -25.00 -27.38
CA HIS A 221 -10.69 -25.35 -28.75
C HIS A 221 -9.43 -25.40 -29.63
N LYS A 222 -9.35 -26.43 -30.48
CA LYS A 222 -8.26 -26.61 -31.44
C LYS A 222 -8.79 -26.39 -32.85
N PHE A 223 -8.25 -25.38 -33.52
CA PHE A 223 -8.68 -25.04 -34.88
C PHE A 223 -8.27 -26.09 -35.89
N LYS A 224 -9.17 -26.41 -36.82
CA LYS A 224 -8.85 -27.23 -37.99
C LYS A 224 -8.11 -26.36 -39.01
N LYS A 225 -7.24 -26.97 -39.83
CA LYS A 225 -6.37 -26.26 -40.79
C LYS A 225 -7.12 -25.32 -41.76
N ALA A 226 -8.40 -25.57 -42.01
CA ALA A 226 -9.24 -24.82 -42.95
C ALA A 226 -9.87 -23.54 -42.39
N GLU A 227 -10.09 -23.44 -41.07
CA GLU A 227 -10.91 -22.37 -40.46
C GLU A 227 -10.08 -21.13 -40.13
N THR A 228 -8.83 -21.32 -39.68
CA THR A 228 -7.90 -20.21 -39.39
C THR A 228 -6.48 -20.59 -39.80
N SER A 229 -5.93 -19.88 -40.78
CA SER A 229 -4.63 -20.21 -41.38
C SER A 229 -3.45 -20.04 -40.41
N HIS A 230 -3.58 -19.17 -39.40
CA HIS A 230 -2.50 -18.76 -38.50
C HIS A 230 -2.67 -19.20 -37.03
N LEU A 231 -3.87 -19.61 -36.59
CA LEU A 231 -4.15 -20.00 -35.20
C LEU A 231 -4.13 -21.51 -35.02
N ARG A 232 -3.71 -21.97 -33.83
CA ARG A 232 -3.64 -23.40 -33.48
C ARG A 232 -4.67 -23.77 -32.43
N HIS A 233 -4.75 -22.98 -31.36
CA HIS A 233 -5.65 -23.22 -30.24
C HIS A 233 -6.22 -21.91 -29.71
N VAL A 234 -7.36 -21.99 -29.03
CA VAL A 234 -7.92 -20.91 -28.21
C VAL A 234 -8.38 -21.48 -26.87
N ALA A 235 -8.08 -20.74 -25.81
CA ALA A 235 -8.69 -20.92 -24.50
C ALA A 235 -9.73 -19.80 -24.34
N CYS A 236 -10.99 -20.12 -24.08
CA CYS A 236 -12.03 -19.11 -23.90
C CYS A 236 -12.94 -19.44 -22.71
N VAL A 237 -13.61 -18.40 -22.20
CA VAL A 237 -14.63 -18.50 -21.14
C VAL A 237 -15.65 -17.39 -21.36
N GLN A 238 -16.89 -17.64 -20.92
CA GLN A 238 -17.99 -16.69 -20.97
C GLN A 238 -18.58 -16.50 -19.57
N SER A 239 -18.90 -15.27 -19.19
CA SER A 239 -19.77 -14.97 -18.05
C SER A 239 -20.93 -14.11 -18.50
N VAL A 240 -22.09 -14.33 -17.89
CA VAL A 240 -23.30 -13.56 -18.14
C VAL A 240 -23.66 -12.79 -16.88
N ILE A 241 -23.86 -11.49 -17.02
CA ILE A 241 -24.38 -10.62 -15.96
C ILE A 241 -25.82 -10.28 -16.32
N ASP A 242 -26.74 -10.65 -15.45
CA ASP A 242 -28.15 -10.33 -15.58
C ASP A 242 -28.43 -8.99 -14.85
N PRO A 243 -29.07 -8.00 -15.49
CA PRO A 243 -29.40 -6.74 -14.83
C PRO A 243 -30.33 -6.92 -13.62
N SER A 244 -31.11 -8.01 -13.58
CA SER A 244 -31.93 -8.36 -12.41
C SER A 244 -31.12 -8.59 -11.13
N ASP A 245 -29.81 -8.89 -11.23
CA ASP A 245 -28.92 -9.03 -10.07
C ASP A 245 -28.70 -7.71 -9.29
N PHE A 246 -29.20 -6.59 -9.82
CA PHE A 246 -29.03 -5.24 -9.26
C PHE A 246 -30.34 -4.57 -8.86
N VAL A 247 -31.49 -5.12 -9.26
CA VAL A 247 -32.81 -4.54 -9.01
C VAL A 247 -33.49 -5.38 -7.92
N GLU A 248 -33.72 -4.78 -6.75
CA GLU A 248 -34.56 -5.38 -5.71
C GLU A 248 -36.02 -5.06 -6.09
N SER A 249 -36.74 -6.03 -6.66
CA SER A 249 -38.13 -5.86 -7.09
C SER A 249 -39.05 -5.81 -5.87
N ASP A 250 -39.51 -4.61 -5.53
CA ASP A 250 -40.47 -4.35 -4.45
C ASP A 250 -41.91 -4.08 -4.98
N GLY A 251 -42.16 -4.14 -6.31
CA GLY A 251 -43.52 -3.97 -6.88
C GLY A 251 -43.57 -3.76 -8.42
N GLU A 252 -44.71 -4.16 -9.01
CA GLU A 252 -44.87 -4.65 -10.39
C GLU A 252 -44.81 -3.63 -11.58
N ASP A 253 -44.48 -2.35 -11.40
CA ASP A 253 -44.63 -1.36 -12.51
C ASP A 253 -43.42 -0.41 -12.76
N GLU A 254 -42.32 -0.46 -12.00
CA GLU A 254 -41.13 0.42 -12.18
C GLU A 254 -39.85 -0.33 -12.68
N ASP A 255 -39.96 -1.62 -12.99
CA ASP A 255 -38.78 -2.47 -13.19
C ASP A 255 -38.10 -2.29 -14.58
N ASP A 256 -38.85 -1.99 -15.65
CA ASP A 256 -38.29 -1.95 -17.02
C ASP A 256 -37.33 -0.75 -17.24
N ASP A 257 -37.73 0.46 -16.83
CA ASP A 257 -36.89 1.67 -16.95
C ASP A 257 -35.60 1.54 -16.10
N MET A 258 -35.72 0.87 -14.95
CA MET A 258 -34.57 0.61 -14.06
C MET A 258 -33.62 -0.42 -14.64
N VAL A 259 -34.14 -1.47 -15.29
CA VAL A 259 -33.33 -2.47 -15.99
C VAL A 259 -32.56 -1.84 -17.15
N GLU A 260 -33.21 -1.02 -17.98
CA GLU A 260 -32.54 -0.29 -19.08
C GLU A 260 -31.42 0.61 -18.54
N TYR A 261 -31.69 1.36 -17.47
CA TYR A 261 -30.68 2.19 -16.83
C TYR A 261 -29.49 1.38 -16.27
N VAL A 262 -29.75 0.23 -15.63
CA VAL A 262 -28.69 -0.66 -15.11
C VAL A 262 -27.84 -1.19 -16.26
N MET A 263 -28.45 -1.50 -17.41
CA MET A 263 -27.73 -1.96 -18.61
C MET A 263 -26.81 -0.88 -19.18
N GLU A 264 -27.29 0.35 -19.33
CA GLU A 264 -26.46 1.48 -19.76
C GLU A 264 -25.29 1.67 -18.80
N LEU A 265 -25.56 1.64 -17.50
CA LEU A 265 -24.53 1.76 -16.47
C LEU A 265 -23.50 0.62 -16.53
N LEU A 266 -23.93 -0.62 -16.78
CA LEU A 266 -23.04 -1.76 -16.94
C LEU A 266 -22.10 -1.59 -18.13
N MET A 267 -22.61 -1.14 -19.29
CA MET A 267 -21.78 -0.87 -20.47
C MET A 267 -20.80 0.28 -20.23
N ASP A 268 -21.22 1.34 -19.55
CA ASP A 268 -20.34 2.43 -19.14
C ASP A 268 -19.21 1.94 -18.21
N GLN A 269 -19.53 1.11 -17.22
CA GLN A 269 -18.51 0.54 -16.33
C GLN A 269 -17.59 -0.44 -17.05
N ALA A 270 -18.10 -1.20 -18.02
CA ALA A 270 -17.30 -2.07 -18.87
C ALA A 270 -16.31 -1.25 -19.70
N SER A 271 -16.78 -0.16 -20.32
CA SER A 271 -15.97 0.78 -21.08
C SER A 271 -14.85 1.40 -20.26
N GLN A 272 -15.17 1.89 -19.07
CA GLN A 272 -14.17 2.44 -18.15
C GLN A 272 -13.14 1.40 -17.70
N THR A 273 -13.57 0.15 -17.44
CA THR A 273 -12.68 -0.94 -17.02
C THR A 273 -11.73 -1.37 -18.14
N MET A 274 -12.24 -1.48 -19.37
CA MET A 274 -11.44 -1.84 -20.54
C MET A 274 -10.49 -0.71 -20.95
N ALA A 275 -10.92 0.55 -20.89
CA ALA A 275 -10.09 1.72 -21.21
C ALA A 275 -8.98 1.95 -20.18
N SER A 276 -9.26 1.74 -18.89
CA SER A 276 -8.26 1.83 -17.81
C SER A 276 -7.29 0.64 -17.78
N LEU A 277 -7.63 -0.47 -18.45
CA LEU A 277 -6.89 -1.73 -18.43
C LEU A 277 -6.71 -2.31 -17.02
N GLU A 278 -7.58 -1.96 -16.07
CA GLU A 278 -7.56 -2.47 -14.69
C GLU A 278 -8.18 -3.88 -14.58
N LEU A 279 -7.77 -4.77 -15.49
CA LEU A 279 -8.38 -6.08 -15.74
C LEU A 279 -8.34 -7.06 -14.54
N THR A 280 -7.53 -6.77 -13.52
CA THR A 280 -7.31 -7.67 -12.38
C THR A 280 -7.55 -7.01 -11.01
N GLU A 281 -8.29 -5.90 -10.95
CA GLU A 281 -8.45 -5.12 -9.70
C GLU A 281 -9.05 -5.95 -8.55
N PHE A 282 -10.04 -6.80 -8.85
CA PHE A 282 -10.84 -7.50 -7.83
C PHE A 282 -10.49 -8.98 -7.64
N LEU A 283 -9.36 -9.41 -8.18
CA LEU A 283 -8.76 -10.69 -7.82
C LEU A 283 -8.35 -10.68 -6.35
N GLU A 284 -8.66 -11.76 -5.64
CA GLU A 284 -8.33 -11.89 -4.22
C GLU A 284 -6.84 -11.62 -3.96
N PRO A 285 -6.45 -11.11 -2.78
CA PRO A 285 -5.07 -10.74 -2.47
C PRO A 285 -4.05 -11.90 -2.56
N GLN A 286 -4.52 -13.16 -2.57
CA GLN A 286 -3.71 -14.35 -2.87
C GLN A 286 -3.57 -14.67 -4.36
N GLY A 287 -4.08 -13.78 -5.22
CA GLY A 287 -4.28 -13.99 -6.64
C GLY A 287 -3.00 -14.36 -7.37
N SER A 288 -3.12 -15.37 -8.23
CA SER A 288 -2.08 -15.80 -9.16
C SER A 288 -1.85 -14.79 -10.29
N LEU A 289 -2.65 -13.74 -10.40
CA LEU A 289 -2.68 -12.87 -11.55
C LEU A 289 -2.76 -11.39 -11.15
N ARG A 290 -1.95 -10.54 -11.77
CA ARG A 290 -2.01 -9.09 -11.61
C ARG A 290 -1.63 -8.40 -12.91
N ASN A 291 -2.44 -7.47 -13.35
CA ASN A 291 -2.16 -6.57 -14.45
C ASN A 291 -1.57 -5.25 -13.94
N VAL A 292 -0.59 -4.71 -14.64
CA VAL A 292 0.02 -3.39 -14.33
C VAL A 292 0.18 -2.62 -15.62
N VAL A 293 -0.43 -1.45 -15.67
CA VAL A 293 -0.51 -0.58 -16.84
C VAL A 293 0.64 0.43 -16.81
N ALA A 294 1.32 0.62 -17.95
CA ALA A 294 2.37 1.63 -18.06
C ALA A 294 1.76 3.04 -18.16
N PRO A 295 2.38 4.06 -17.54
CA PRO A 295 1.90 5.44 -17.64
C PRO A 295 2.03 5.96 -19.08
N GLY A 296 0.92 6.47 -19.63
CA GLY A 296 0.90 7.16 -20.94
C GLY A 296 1.10 6.27 -22.18
N LYS A 297 1.25 4.94 -22.03
CA LYS A 297 1.40 4.00 -23.15
C LYS A 297 0.31 2.93 -23.10
N LYS A 298 -0.16 2.49 -24.27
CA LYS A 298 -1.04 1.33 -24.50
C LYS A 298 -0.37 -0.02 -24.17
N MET A 299 0.45 -0.08 -23.13
CA MET A 299 1.24 -1.24 -22.72
C MET A 299 0.85 -1.67 -21.32
N THR A 300 0.77 -2.97 -21.11
CA THR A 300 0.46 -3.55 -19.82
C THR A 300 1.27 -4.81 -19.58
N ALA A 301 1.49 -5.19 -18.32
CA ALA A 301 2.17 -6.42 -17.96
C ALA A 301 1.27 -7.30 -17.11
N LEU A 302 1.06 -8.52 -17.58
CA LEU A 302 0.38 -9.56 -16.82
C LEU A 302 1.43 -10.33 -16.00
N ILE A 303 1.36 -10.17 -14.68
CA ILE A 303 2.16 -10.88 -13.70
C ILE A 303 1.41 -12.15 -13.33
N VAL A 304 2.00 -13.31 -13.62
CA VAL A 304 1.38 -14.60 -13.33
C VAL A 304 2.24 -15.42 -12.38
N SER A 305 1.66 -15.85 -11.26
CA SER A 305 2.33 -16.73 -10.30
C SER A 305 2.55 -18.11 -10.90
N ARG A 306 3.71 -18.72 -10.64
CA ARG A 306 4.11 -20.05 -11.16
C ARG A 306 4.20 -20.16 -12.69
N LEU A 307 4.15 -19.04 -13.42
CA LEU A 307 4.46 -19.03 -14.85
C LEU A 307 5.96 -19.17 -15.10
N GLY A 308 6.79 -18.68 -14.17
CA GLY A 308 8.22 -18.97 -14.16
C GLY A 308 8.52 -20.33 -13.57
N ASP A 309 9.60 -20.97 -14.04
CA ASP A 309 10.06 -22.25 -13.51
C ASP A 309 10.29 -22.15 -11.97
N TRP A 310 10.17 -23.25 -11.23
CA TRP A 310 10.33 -23.26 -9.75
C TRP A 310 9.36 -22.36 -8.97
N GLY A 311 8.14 -22.15 -9.48
CA GLY A 311 7.09 -21.41 -8.78
C GLY A 311 7.26 -19.90 -8.80
N ARG A 312 8.15 -19.38 -9.66
CA ARG A 312 8.46 -17.95 -9.80
C ARG A 312 7.31 -17.20 -10.47
N PHE A 313 7.26 -15.89 -10.27
CA PHE A 313 6.35 -15.01 -11.00
C PHE A 313 6.89 -14.80 -12.42
N GLY A 314 6.06 -15.06 -13.42
CA GLY A 314 6.36 -14.75 -14.81
C GLY A 314 5.74 -13.41 -15.20
N LEU A 315 6.50 -12.60 -15.95
CA LEU A 315 6.05 -11.33 -16.49
C LEU A 315 5.71 -11.49 -17.96
N GLN A 316 4.47 -11.27 -18.33
CA GLN A 316 4.01 -11.30 -19.71
C GLN A 316 3.69 -9.86 -20.16
N PRO A 317 4.58 -9.21 -20.95
CA PRO A 317 4.31 -7.91 -21.52
C PRO A 317 3.27 -8.02 -22.65
N LEU A 318 2.32 -7.10 -22.64
CA LEU A 318 1.18 -7.01 -23.54
C LEU A 318 1.08 -5.58 -24.10
N LEU A 319 0.62 -5.48 -25.34
CA LEU A 319 0.35 -4.22 -26.03
C LEU A 319 -1.10 -4.22 -26.48
N VAL A 320 -1.84 -3.13 -26.23
CA VAL A 320 -3.18 -2.95 -26.79
C VAL A 320 -3.04 -2.76 -28.30
N THR A 321 -3.51 -3.73 -29.06
CA THR A 321 -3.50 -3.70 -30.53
C THR A 321 -4.79 -3.13 -31.08
N HIS A 322 -5.91 -3.36 -30.40
CA HIS A 322 -7.24 -2.93 -30.82
C HIS A 322 -8.11 -2.65 -29.60
N LEU A 323 -8.89 -1.59 -29.68
CA LEU A 323 -9.87 -1.18 -28.69
C LEU A 323 -10.96 -0.41 -29.44
N GLU A 324 -12.09 -1.06 -29.70
CA GLU A 324 -13.21 -0.46 -30.42
C GLU A 324 -14.53 -0.75 -29.73
N SER A 325 -15.48 0.16 -29.89
CA SER A 325 -16.87 0.03 -29.47
C SER A 325 -17.75 0.12 -30.71
N SER A 326 -18.62 -0.86 -30.92
CA SER A 326 -19.57 -0.91 -32.03
C SER A 326 -21.00 -0.92 -31.49
N LYS A 327 -21.85 -0.08 -32.06
CA LYS A 327 -23.29 -0.06 -31.82
C LYS A 327 -24.00 -0.50 -33.09
N ASN A 328 -24.79 -1.57 -33.01
CA ASN A 328 -25.65 -2.01 -34.09
C ASN A 328 -27.12 -1.80 -33.70
N GLU A 329 -27.69 -0.69 -34.15
CA GLU A 329 -29.06 -0.27 -33.82
C GLU A 329 -30.10 -1.28 -34.32
N GLU A 330 -29.87 -1.91 -35.48
CA GLU A 330 -30.81 -2.87 -36.08
C GLU A 330 -30.97 -4.14 -35.24
N GLN A 331 -29.92 -4.54 -34.51
CA GLN A 331 -29.90 -5.76 -33.71
C GLN A 331 -29.98 -5.49 -32.20
N GLN A 332 -30.12 -4.21 -31.81
CA GLN A 332 -30.01 -3.75 -30.42
C GLN A 332 -28.79 -4.36 -29.72
N GLU A 333 -27.67 -4.43 -30.45
CA GLU A 333 -26.43 -5.05 -29.98
C GLU A 333 -25.37 -3.97 -29.82
N GLU A 334 -24.93 -3.77 -28.58
CA GLU A 334 -23.77 -2.94 -28.27
C GLU A 334 -22.62 -3.86 -27.88
N ALA A 335 -21.48 -3.71 -28.55
CA ALA A 335 -20.31 -4.54 -28.31
C ALA A 335 -19.06 -3.68 -28.14
N MET A 336 -18.20 -4.11 -27.23
CA MET A 336 -16.90 -3.52 -27.00
C MET A 336 -15.85 -4.60 -27.02
N GLU A 337 -14.75 -4.35 -27.73
CA GLU A 337 -13.68 -5.31 -27.92
C GLU A 337 -12.33 -4.70 -27.56
N LEU A 338 -11.55 -5.43 -26.77
CA LEU A 338 -10.16 -5.13 -26.41
C LEU A 338 -9.29 -6.31 -26.83
N ILE A 339 -8.27 -6.04 -27.64
CA ILE A 339 -7.28 -7.04 -28.04
C ILE A 339 -5.91 -6.63 -27.54
N LEU A 340 -5.29 -7.54 -26.79
CA LEU A 340 -3.95 -7.42 -26.24
C LEU A 340 -3.02 -8.41 -26.95
N GLY A 341 -2.08 -7.90 -27.74
CA GLY A 341 -1.02 -8.70 -28.35
C GLY A 341 0.15 -8.92 -27.39
N THR A 342 0.71 -10.12 -27.34
CA THR A 342 1.92 -10.36 -26.55
C THR A 342 3.15 -9.69 -27.17
N MET A 343 4.00 -9.11 -26.35
CA MET A 343 5.24 -8.46 -26.79
C MET A 343 6.43 -9.43 -26.80
N LYS A 344 7.46 -9.09 -27.58
CA LYS A 344 8.68 -9.90 -27.70
C LYS A 344 9.34 -10.12 -26.34
N GLY A 345 9.84 -11.34 -26.15
CA GLY A 345 10.53 -11.75 -24.93
C GLY A 345 9.62 -12.18 -23.78
N GLY A 346 8.29 -12.21 -23.97
CA GLY A 346 7.36 -12.85 -23.03
C GLY A 346 7.47 -14.38 -22.98
N HIS A 347 6.70 -14.98 -22.07
CA HIS A 347 6.64 -16.43 -21.81
C HIS A 347 5.89 -17.18 -22.90
N PHE A 348 4.83 -16.60 -23.45
CA PHE A 348 4.08 -17.14 -24.56
C PHE A 348 3.81 -16.09 -25.64
N ASP A 349 3.50 -16.58 -26.83
CA ASP A 349 3.17 -15.78 -28.00
C ASP A 349 1.67 -15.94 -28.32
N GLY A 350 0.93 -14.85 -28.55
CA GLY A 350 -0.51 -14.91 -28.76
C GLY A 350 -1.24 -13.58 -28.58
N TYR A 351 -2.55 -13.67 -28.49
CA TYR A 351 -3.46 -12.54 -28.28
C TYR A 351 -4.42 -12.86 -27.14
N ILE A 352 -4.78 -11.86 -26.34
CA ILE A 352 -5.88 -11.94 -25.38
C ILE A 352 -6.96 -10.99 -25.89
N GLN A 353 -8.11 -11.54 -26.25
CA GLN A 353 -9.31 -10.80 -26.63
C GLN A 353 -10.27 -10.78 -25.43
N ILE A 354 -10.80 -9.61 -25.14
CA ILE A 354 -11.88 -9.41 -24.18
C ILE A 354 -12.99 -8.70 -24.94
N ALA A 355 -14.14 -9.35 -25.06
CA ALA A 355 -15.33 -8.79 -25.69
C ALA A 355 -16.43 -8.67 -24.64
N VAL A 356 -17.10 -7.53 -24.61
CA VAL A 356 -18.30 -7.31 -23.80
C VAL A 356 -19.42 -7.02 -24.78
N ARG A 357 -20.47 -7.83 -24.76
CA ARG A 357 -21.62 -7.68 -25.66
C ARG A 357 -22.89 -7.55 -24.83
N LEU A 358 -23.73 -6.59 -25.19
CA LEU A 358 -25.06 -6.42 -24.68
C LEU A 358 -26.03 -6.95 -25.74
N LYS A 359 -26.74 -8.03 -25.43
CA LYS A 359 -27.70 -8.66 -26.34
C LYS A 359 -28.89 -9.19 -25.56
N ASN A 360 -30.11 -8.91 -26.04
CA ASN A 360 -31.37 -9.37 -25.43
C ASN A 360 -31.44 -9.09 -23.91
N SER A 361 -31.09 -7.87 -23.51
CA SER A 361 -31.06 -7.44 -22.10
C SER A 361 -30.10 -8.21 -21.19
N LYS A 362 -29.08 -8.86 -21.75
CA LYS A 362 -28.04 -9.54 -21.00
C LYS A 362 -26.66 -9.04 -21.42
N LEU A 363 -25.81 -8.81 -20.43
CA LEU A 363 -24.43 -8.43 -20.65
C LEU A 363 -23.57 -9.71 -20.60
N THR A 364 -22.94 -10.05 -21.71
CA THR A 364 -22.02 -11.18 -21.81
C THR A 364 -20.58 -10.68 -21.90
N ILE A 365 -19.72 -11.20 -21.03
CA ILE A 365 -18.28 -10.97 -21.08
C ILE A 365 -17.64 -12.24 -21.61
N GLU A 366 -16.89 -12.12 -22.69
CA GLU A 366 -16.17 -13.19 -23.35
C GLU A 366 -14.67 -12.86 -23.25
N THR A 367 -13.90 -13.76 -22.64
CA THR A 367 -12.45 -13.64 -22.59
C THR A 367 -11.84 -14.81 -23.34
N ALA A 368 -10.92 -14.53 -24.26
CA ALA A 368 -10.25 -15.54 -25.06
C ALA A 368 -8.76 -15.28 -25.18
N MET A 369 -7.98 -16.36 -25.22
CA MET A 369 -6.56 -16.33 -25.44
C MET A 369 -6.20 -17.22 -26.63
N TYR A 370 -5.71 -16.58 -27.69
CA TYR A 370 -5.39 -17.20 -28.97
C TYR A 370 -3.90 -17.53 -29.06
N PHE A 371 -3.60 -18.74 -29.52
CA PHE A 371 -2.24 -19.20 -29.75
C PHE A 371 -1.98 -19.42 -31.24
N PRO A 372 -0.94 -18.78 -31.81
CA PRO A 372 -0.57 -18.98 -33.21
C PRO A 372 0.02 -20.38 -33.44
N LYS A 373 0.02 -20.84 -34.69
CA LYS A 373 0.70 -22.09 -35.11
C LYS A 373 2.21 -22.01 -34.92
N SER A 374 2.78 -20.82 -35.12
CA SER A 374 4.18 -20.51 -34.87
C SER A 374 4.29 -19.58 -33.66
N GLY A 375 4.92 -20.05 -32.59
CA GLY A 375 5.10 -19.27 -31.39
C GLY A 375 5.34 -20.12 -30.16
N LYS A 376 5.61 -19.46 -29.04
CA LYS A 376 5.73 -20.08 -27.72
C LYS A 376 4.35 -20.41 -27.16
N GLU A 377 4.15 -21.68 -26.85
CA GLU A 377 2.89 -22.17 -26.28
C GLU A 377 2.93 -22.18 -24.76
N LEU A 378 1.74 -22.00 -24.18
CA LEU A 378 1.47 -22.19 -22.77
C LEU A 378 0.73 -23.53 -22.58
N SER A 379 0.88 -24.17 -21.42
CA SER A 379 0.08 -25.36 -21.10
C SER A 379 -1.40 -25.04 -21.00
N GLN A 380 -2.26 -25.90 -21.57
CA GLN A 380 -3.72 -25.75 -21.59
C GLN A 380 -4.33 -25.37 -20.24
N SER A 381 -4.02 -26.12 -19.17
CA SER A 381 -4.57 -25.87 -17.84
C SER A 381 -4.22 -24.49 -17.30
N PHE A 382 -3.04 -23.98 -17.64
CA PHE A 382 -2.59 -22.67 -17.20
C PHE A 382 -3.22 -21.55 -18.03
N ALA A 383 -3.43 -21.77 -19.33
CA ALA A 383 -4.12 -20.83 -20.20
C ALA A 383 -5.59 -20.65 -19.79
N LEU A 384 -6.30 -21.77 -19.57
CA LEU A 384 -7.69 -21.75 -19.10
C LEU A 384 -7.81 -21.01 -17.76
N ARG A 385 -6.89 -21.27 -16.82
CA ARG A 385 -6.85 -20.56 -15.53
C ARG A 385 -6.63 -19.05 -15.68
N ILE A 386 -5.77 -18.61 -16.60
CA ILE A 386 -5.56 -17.17 -16.83
C ILE A 386 -6.85 -16.53 -17.34
N VAL A 387 -7.46 -17.14 -18.35
CA VAL A 387 -8.67 -16.65 -19.00
C VAL A 387 -9.84 -16.60 -18.02
N GLU A 388 -10.04 -17.65 -17.24
CA GLU A 388 -11.02 -17.72 -16.15
C GLU A 388 -10.81 -16.61 -15.11
N GLN A 389 -9.56 -16.41 -14.65
CA GLN A 389 -9.24 -15.39 -13.64
C GLN A 389 -9.42 -13.96 -14.16
N LEU A 390 -9.09 -13.71 -15.43
CA LEU A 390 -9.35 -12.42 -16.08
C LEU A 390 -10.85 -12.16 -16.17
N ASN A 391 -11.60 -13.14 -16.68
CA ASN A 391 -13.04 -13.01 -16.86
C ASN A 391 -13.77 -12.79 -15.53
N ALA A 392 -13.46 -13.60 -14.51
CA ALA A 392 -14.03 -13.45 -13.17
C ALA A 392 -13.67 -12.12 -12.52
N SER A 393 -12.45 -11.60 -12.75
CA SER A 393 -12.06 -10.29 -12.23
C SER A 393 -12.82 -9.16 -12.92
N LEU A 394 -13.01 -9.24 -14.23
CA LEU A 394 -13.78 -8.28 -15.01
C LEU A 394 -15.24 -8.26 -14.58
N GLU A 395 -15.87 -9.43 -14.50
CA GLU A 395 -17.24 -9.58 -14.03
C GLU A 395 -17.42 -8.96 -12.64
N LYS A 396 -16.53 -9.30 -11.70
CA LYS A 396 -16.57 -8.76 -10.33
C LYS A 396 -16.33 -7.26 -10.30
N SER A 397 -15.45 -6.72 -11.16
CA SER A 397 -15.22 -5.29 -11.29
C SER A 397 -16.48 -4.56 -11.72
N MET A 398 -17.11 -5.02 -12.81
CA MET A 398 -18.32 -4.44 -13.36
C MET A 398 -19.47 -4.51 -12.35
N ARG A 399 -19.70 -5.67 -11.72
CA ARG A 399 -20.72 -5.83 -10.67
C ARG A 399 -20.49 -4.87 -9.50
N THR A 400 -19.26 -4.77 -9.00
CA THR A 400 -18.94 -3.94 -7.83
C THR A 400 -19.10 -2.45 -8.14
N ARG A 401 -18.54 -1.98 -9.26
CA ARG A 401 -18.63 -0.57 -9.67
C ARG A 401 -20.07 -0.15 -9.97
N THR A 402 -20.87 -1.03 -10.56
CA THR A 402 -22.30 -0.81 -10.83
C THR A 402 -23.07 -0.71 -9.51
N LYS A 403 -22.90 -1.65 -8.58
CA LYS A 403 -23.51 -1.58 -7.23
C LYS A 403 -23.12 -0.32 -6.48
N GLN A 404 -21.86 0.09 -6.54
CA GLN A 404 -21.40 1.34 -5.93
C GLN A 404 -22.05 2.57 -6.55
N SER A 405 -22.20 2.60 -7.87
CA SER A 405 -22.83 3.71 -8.59
C SER A 405 -24.32 3.80 -8.28
N LEU A 406 -25.03 2.66 -8.26
CA LEU A 406 -26.42 2.56 -7.83
C LEU A 406 -26.60 3.00 -6.37
N ALA A 407 -25.73 2.54 -5.46
CA ALA A 407 -25.79 2.93 -4.05
C ALA A 407 -25.55 4.44 -3.84
N ARG A 408 -24.62 5.05 -4.60
CA ARG A 408 -24.40 6.51 -4.57
C ARG A 408 -25.63 7.26 -5.07
N ARG A 409 -26.30 6.76 -6.12
CA ARG A 409 -27.52 7.36 -6.65
C ARG A 409 -28.68 7.24 -5.66
N SER A 410 -28.89 6.07 -5.06
CA SER A 410 -29.96 5.86 -4.07
C SER A 410 -29.75 6.70 -2.81
N GLN A 411 -28.50 6.87 -2.36
CA GLN A 411 -28.19 7.80 -1.26
C GLN A 411 -28.51 9.25 -1.64
N SER A 412 -28.18 9.68 -2.86
CA SER A 412 -28.50 11.03 -3.36
C SER A 412 -30.00 11.28 -3.47
N SER A 413 -30.75 10.33 -4.05
CA SER A 413 -32.21 10.44 -4.19
C SER A 413 -32.90 10.42 -2.83
N ASN A 414 -32.47 9.55 -1.91
CA ASN A 414 -33.01 9.49 -0.54
C ASN A 414 -32.71 10.76 0.26
N LEU A 415 -31.51 11.33 0.11
CA LEU A 415 -31.14 12.59 0.77
C LEU A 415 -31.95 13.76 0.21
N SER A 416 -32.10 13.86 -1.11
CA SER A 416 -32.97 14.84 -1.77
C SER A 416 -34.44 14.69 -1.36
N GLY A 417 -34.94 13.45 -1.33
CA GLY A 417 -36.30 13.13 -0.90
C GLY A 417 -36.55 13.48 0.57
N SER A 418 -35.60 13.14 1.46
CA SER A 418 -35.66 13.49 2.88
C SER A 418 -35.63 15.01 3.09
N ALA A 419 -34.75 15.73 2.38
CA ALA A 419 -34.68 17.18 2.40
C ALA A 419 -35.99 17.82 1.91
N ARG A 420 -36.58 17.30 0.82
CA ARG A 420 -37.88 17.74 0.30
C ARG A 420 -39.01 17.48 1.29
N ARG A 421 -39.07 16.31 1.93
CA ARG A 421 -40.05 15.98 2.97
C ARG A 421 -39.90 16.89 4.19
N GLN A 422 -38.67 17.18 4.62
CA GLN A 422 -38.41 18.09 5.73
C GLN A 422 -38.80 19.54 5.39
N ALA A 423 -38.56 19.99 4.16
CA ALA A 423 -38.99 21.30 3.67
C ALA A 423 -40.52 21.42 3.63
N LEU A 424 -41.22 20.38 3.13
CA LEU A 424 -42.68 20.32 3.16
C LEU A 424 -43.22 20.34 4.59
N LYS A 425 -42.67 19.54 5.50
CA LYS A 425 -43.06 19.56 6.92
C LYS A 425 -42.88 20.93 7.55
N ARG A 426 -41.78 21.64 7.22
CA ARG A 426 -41.57 23.04 7.66
C ARG A 426 -42.63 23.98 7.08
N ARG A 427 -42.96 23.87 5.79
CA ARG A 427 -44.01 24.67 5.16
C ARG A 427 -45.37 24.44 5.81
N HIS A 428 -45.78 23.18 5.99
CA HIS A 428 -47.01 22.84 6.70
C HIS A 428 -47.03 23.34 8.13
N SER A 429 -45.93 23.22 8.88
CA SER A 429 -45.86 23.74 10.25
C SER A 429 -45.95 25.27 10.33
N ARG A 430 -45.45 25.98 9.32
CA ARG A 430 -45.58 27.44 9.22
C ARG A 430 -47.01 27.83 8.88
N PHE A 431 -47.59 27.18 7.87
CA PHE A 431 -48.98 27.39 7.48
C PHE A 431 -49.95 27.13 8.64
N ALA A 432 -49.79 26.01 9.37
CA ALA A 432 -50.62 25.70 10.53
C ALA A 432 -50.46 26.74 11.67
N LYS A 433 -49.24 27.25 11.90
CA LYS A 433 -49.01 28.33 12.87
C LYS A 433 -49.67 29.64 12.43
N GLU A 434 -49.59 29.97 11.15
CA GLU A 434 -50.20 31.16 10.56
C GLU A 434 -51.72 31.09 10.66
N GLN A 435 -52.31 29.95 10.31
CA GLN A 435 -53.73 29.68 10.47
C GLN A 435 -54.17 29.80 11.95
N ALA A 436 -53.42 29.22 12.88
CA ALA A 436 -53.72 29.35 14.32
C ALA A 436 -53.61 30.81 14.82
N MET A 437 -52.64 31.59 14.32
CA MET A 437 -52.53 33.02 14.63
C MET A 437 -53.70 33.82 14.03
N GLU A 438 -54.12 33.49 12.82
CA GLU A 438 -55.28 34.11 12.17
C GLU A 438 -56.58 33.79 12.92
N GLU A 439 -56.77 32.54 13.35
CA GLU A 439 -57.91 32.13 14.18
C GLU A 439 -57.92 32.85 15.53
N MET A 440 -56.78 32.94 16.22
CA MET A 440 -56.65 33.72 17.46
C MET A 440 -56.92 35.21 17.23
N ALA A 441 -56.46 35.78 16.11
CA ALA A 441 -56.73 37.17 15.75
C ALA A 441 -58.22 37.41 15.44
N ALA A 442 -58.86 36.49 14.72
CA ALA A 442 -60.29 36.53 14.44
C ALA A 442 -61.11 36.38 15.71
N GLU A 443 -60.72 35.48 16.62
CA GLU A 443 -61.37 35.32 17.93
C GLU A 443 -61.20 36.58 18.79
N ARG A 444 -60.00 37.17 18.84
CA ARG A 444 -59.78 38.46 19.50
C ARG A 444 -60.65 39.56 18.90
N ARG A 445 -60.78 39.63 17.57
CA ARG A 445 -61.69 40.57 16.89
C ARG A 445 -63.15 40.33 17.30
N ARG A 446 -63.63 39.09 17.31
CA ARG A 446 -64.99 38.73 17.74
C ARG A 446 -65.25 39.11 19.19
N ARG A 447 -64.30 38.81 20.11
CA ARG A 447 -64.39 39.19 21.52
C ARG A 447 -64.41 40.71 21.69
N TRP A 448 -63.54 41.42 20.98
CA TRP A 448 -63.51 42.88 20.99
C TRP A 448 -64.82 43.49 20.48
N GLN A 449 -65.36 42.98 19.37
CA GLN A 449 -66.64 43.43 18.82
C GLN A 449 -67.80 43.21 19.79
N ARG A 450 -67.82 42.08 20.52
CA ARG A 450 -68.85 41.80 21.56
C ARG A 450 -68.72 42.70 22.79
N SER A 451 -67.50 43.07 23.16
CA SER A 451 -67.22 43.86 24.37
C SER A 451 -67.27 45.38 24.14
N ASN A 452 -67.24 45.85 22.88
CA ASN A 452 -67.23 47.28 22.56
C ASN A 452 -68.51 47.70 21.81
N PRO A 453 -69.38 48.54 22.41
CA PRO A 453 -70.62 49.02 21.81
C PRO A 453 -70.43 49.81 20.49
N ASN A 454 -69.23 50.38 20.26
CA ASN A 454 -68.91 51.23 19.11
C ASN A 454 -68.08 50.53 18.02
N SER A 455 -68.00 49.20 18.06
CA SER A 455 -67.11 48.40 17.19
C SER A 455 -67.37 48.53 15.69
N GLY A 456 -68.56 48.98 15.28
CA GLY A 456 -68.90 49.28 13.88
C GLY A 456 -68.33 50.61 13.34
N SER A 457 -67.87 51.52 14.21
CA SER A 457 -67.35 52.85 13.81
C SER A 457 -65.82 52.93 13.71
N TYR A 458 -65.11 51.90 14.15
CA TYR A 458 -63.64 51.90 14.15
C TYR A 458 -63.10 51.70 12.74
N ARG A 459 -62.73 52.80 12.08
CA ARG A 459 -61.87 52.80 10.89
C ARG A 459 -60.42 52.93 11.35
N PRO A 460 -59.53 51.97 11.03
CA PRO A 460 -58.11 52.14 11.27
C PRO A 460 -57.64 53.37 10.49
N SER A 461 -57.24 54.45 11.18
CA SER A 461 -56.57 55.58 10.53
C SER A 461 -55.27 55.05 9.91
N GLY A 462 -55.13 55.22 8.60
CA GLY A 462 -54.18 54.52 7.72
C GLY A 462 -52.68 54.73 7.97
N ASP A 463 -52.27 55.36 9.08
CA ASP A 463 -50.87 55.66 9.37
C ASP A 463 -50.08 54.50 9.99
N ARG A 464 -50.76 53.54 10.64
CA ARG A 464 -50.11 52.41 11.35
C ARG A 464 -49.98 51.12 10.55
N MET A 465 -50.44 51.07 9.30
CA MET A 465 -50.34 49.87 8.44
C MET A 465 -49.21 49.92 7.40
N ARG A 466 -48.31 50.92 7.46
CA ARG A 466 -47.08 50.89 6.66
C ARG A 466 -46.16 49.78 7.19
N SER A 467 -45.93 48.75 6.36
CA SER A 467 -44.85 47.79 6.56
C SER A 467 -43.52 48.56 6.75
N PRO A 468 -42.65 48.18 7.71
CA PRO A 468 -41.37 48.85 7.95
C PRO A 468 -40.41 48.83 6.75
N ASN A 469 -40.70 48.04 5.70
CA ASN A 469 -39.74 47.74 4.62
C ASN A 469 -39.86 48.60 3.35
N ASN A 470 -40.70 49.63 3.30
CA ASN A 470 -40.78 50.51 2.11
C ASN A 470 -40.00 51.83 2.23
N ALA A 471 -39.01 51.91 3.12
CA ALA A 471 -38.21 53.13 3.33
C ALA A 471 -36.81 53.11 2.69
N ILE A 472 -36.55 52.22 1.72
CA ILE A 472 -35.26 52.18 1.00
C ILE A 472 -35.55 52.10 -0.49
N TYR A 473 -35.89 53.23 -1.10
CA TYR A 473 -35.59 53.60 -2.49
C TYR A 473 -36.01 55.06 -2.67
N LYS A 474 -35.09 55.97 -2.34
CA LYS A 474 -35.01 57.30 -2.92
C LYS A 474 -33.55 57.72 -2.93
#